data_AF-X6D3A6-F1
#
_entry.id   AF-X6D3A6-F1
#
_cell.length_a   1.000
_cell.length_b   1.000
_cell.length_c   1.000
_cell.angle_alpha   90.00
_cell.angle_beta   90.00
_cell.angle_gamma   90.00
#
_symmetry.space_group_name_H-M   'P 1'
#
loop_
_entity.id
_entity.type
_entity.pdbx_description
1 polymer ?
#
loop_
_entity_poly.entity_id
_entity_poly.type
_entity_poly.pdbx_seq_one_letter_code
_entity_poly.pdbx_strand_id
1 'polypeptide(L)'
;MPARPTTTCASCGQWRDALAVPFGYRHPDHDAYVFHITLAYQIQRLADDRAAAWQTLFDDCLALLARQAPVIEIKPPAFCSFRDMEHFEELLVLG
;
A
#
# COMPACT_ATOMS: atom_id res chain seq x y z
N MET A 1 -1.54 21.43 0.47
CA MET A 1 -1.27 20.05 0.03
C MET A 1 -2.52 19.56 -0.68
N PRO A 2 -2.55 19.42 -2.02
CA PRO A 2 -3.75 18.94 -2.68
C PRO A 2 -3.99 17.48 -2.27
N ALA A 3 -5.25 17.14 -2.01
CA ALA A 3 -5.66 15.78 -1.67
C ALA A 3 -5.25 14.83 -2.80
N ARG A 4 -4.48 13.78 -2.47
CA ARG A 4 -4.16 12.72 -3.42
C ARG A 4 -5.45 11.97 -3.77
N PRO A 5 -5.69 11.64 -5.06
CA PRO A 5 -6.86 10.88 -5.45
C PRO A 5 -6.83 9.50 -4.77
N THR A 6 -7.79 9.25 -3.90
CA THR A 6 -8.08 7.95 -3.31
C THR A 6 -8.86 7.13 -4.33
N THR A 7 -8.15 6.51 -5.28
CA THR A 7 -8.73 5.40 -6.05
C THR A 7 -8.77 4.19 -5.12
N THR A 8 -9.78 4.14 -4.26
CA THR A 8 -10.00 3.01 -3.37
C THR A 8 -10.61 1.87 -4.16
N CYS A 9 -9.99 0.69 -4.13
CA CYS A 9 -10.63 -0.55 -4.55
C CYS A 9 -11.86 -0.77 -3.65
N ALA A 10 -13.07 -0.68 -4.19
CA ALA A 10 -14.32 -0.68 -3.41
C ALA A 10 -14.47 -1.90 -2.48
N SER A 11 -13.88 -3.04 -2.86
CA SER A 11 -13.89 -4.26 -2.05
C SER A 11 -12.87 -4.25 -0.90
N CYS A 12 -11.79 -3.48 -0.98
CA CYS A 12 -10.75 -3.48 0.04
C CYS A 12 -11.23 -2.92 1.39
N GLY A 13 -12.11 -1.93 1.40
CA GLY A 13 -12.73 -1.43 2.63
C GLY A 13 -13.61 -2.49 3.31
N GLN A 14 -14.43 -3.18 2.52
CA GLN A 14 -15.31 -4.26 2.99
C GLN A 14 -14.52 -5.43 3.57
N TRP A 15 -13.43 -5.83 2.90
CA TRP A 15 -12.52 -6.85 3.41
C TRP A 15 -11.88 -6.45 4.74
N ARG A 16 -11.43 -5.19 4.87
CA ARG A 16 -10.89 -4.69 6.15
C ARG A 16 -11.92 -4.75 7.26
N ASP A 17 -13.16 -4.35 7.00
CA ASP A 17 -14.25 -4.43 7.98
C ASP A 17 -14.57 -5.87 8.39
N ALA A 18 -14.64 -6.78 7.41
CA ALA A 18 -14.92 -8.18 7.63
C ALA A 18 -13.80 -8.87 8.43
N LEU A 19 -12.53 -8.56 8.15
CA LEU A 19 -11.38 -9.13 8.83
C LEU A 19 -11.18 -8.57 10.25
N ALA A 20 -11.60 -7.34 10.52
CA ALA A 20 -11.50 -6.77 11.87
C ALA A 20 -12.28 -7.56 12.94
N VAL A 21 -13.37 -8.24 12.54
CA VAL A 21 -14.19 -9.07 13.43
C VAL A 21 -13.43 -10.30 13.96
N PRO A 22 -12.93 -11.24 13.11
CA PRO A 22 -12.19 -12.40 13.57
C PRO A 22 -10.82 -12.04 14.17
N PHE A 23 -10.17 -10.96 13.73
CA PHE A 23 -8.92 -10.50 14.36
C PHE A 23 -9.15 -9.82 15.73
N GLY A 24 -10.37 -9.37 16.02
CA GLY A 24 -10.75 -8.83 17.33
C GLY A 24 -10.18 -7.44 17.64
N TYR A 25 -9.64 -6.72 16.66
CA TYR A 25 -9.14 -5.36 16.85
C TYR A 25 -9.34 -4.47 15.60
N ARG A 26 -9.33 -3.15 15.82
CA ARG A 26 -9.33 -2.11 14.78
C ARG A 26 -8.26 -1.07 15.12
N HIS A 27 -7.43 -0.71 14.15
CA HIS A 27 -6.44 0.35 14.32
C HIS A 27 -7.14 1.74 14.28
N PRO A 28 -6.64 2.79 14.97
CA PRO A 28 -7.30 4.10 14.99
C PRO A 28 -7.52 4.74 13.61
N ASP A 29 -6.72 4.39 12.61
CA ASP A 29 -6.86 4.86 11.24
C ASP A 29 -7.66 3.90 10.34
N HIS A 30 -8.41 2.95 10.91
CA HIS A 30 -9.04 1.86 10.17
C HIS A 30 -9.85 2.36 8.96
N ASP A 31 -10.65 3.40 9.17
CA ASP A 31 -11.53 4.01 8.16
C ASP A 31 -10.78 4.96 7.21
N ALA A 32 -9.59 5.42 7.59
CA ALA A 32 -8.77 6.38 6.85
C ALA A 32 -7.54 5.74 6.20
N TYR A 33 -7.46 4.41 6.15
CA TYR A 33 -6.28 3.68 5.71
C TYR A 33 -5.96 3.95 4.24
N VAL A 34 -4.71 4.35 3.98
CA VAL A 34 -4.19 4.57 2.63
C VAL A 34 -3.47 3.31 2.16
N PHE A 35 -4.06 2.64 1.17
CA PHE A 35 -3.46 1.47 0.53
C PHE A 35 -2.17 1.84 -0.20
N HIS A 36 -1.14 1.01 -0.03
CA HIS A 36 0.17 1.20 -0.64
C HIS A 36 0.86 -0.15 -0.88
N ILE A 37 1.83 -0.14 -1.80
CA ILE A 37 2.80 -1.22 -1.99
C ILE A 37 4.14 -0.69 -1.50
N THR A 38 4.74 -1.34 -0.52
CA THR A 38 6.07 -0.95 -0.01
C THR A 38 7.14 -1.39 -1.00
N LEU A 39 7.80 -0.42 -1.64
CA LEU A 39 8.95 -0.69 -2.52
C LEU A 39 10.28 -0.69 -1.77
N ALA A 40 10.41 0.16 -0.75
CA ALA A 40 11.62 0.27 0.07
C ALA A 40 11.29 0.93 1.41
N TYR A 41 12.15 0.68 2.41
CA TYR A 41 12.12 1.36 3.70
C TYR A 41 13.16 2.47 3.73
N GLN A 42 12.76 3.65 4.18
CA GLN A 42 13.68 4.75 4.39
C GLN A 42 14.47 4.52 5.69
N ILE A 43 15.75 4.17 5.57
CA ILE A 43 16.65 3.97 6.72
C ILE A 43 17.16 5.32 7.25
N GLN A 44 17.32 6.30 6.37
CA GLN A 44 17.83 7.64 6.70
C GLN A 44 16.97 8.72 6.06
N ARG A 45 16.84 9.86 6.75
CA ARG A 45 16.14 11.03 6.22
C ARG A 45 16.80 11.52 4.94
N LEU A 46 16.00 11.85 3.93
CA LEU A 46 16.49 12.51 2.73
C LEU A 46 17.00 13.91 3.07
N ALA A 47 18.13 14.29 2.47
CA ALA A 47 18.67 15.64 2.65
C ALA A 47 17.69 16.68 2.12
N ASP A 48 17.39 17.71 2.93
CA ASP A 48 16.35 18.69 2.63
C ASP A 48 16.66 19.51 1.36
N ASP A 49 17.95 19.76 1.07
CA ASP A 49 18.43 20.41 -0.15
C ASP A 49 18.22 19.57 -1.42
N ARG A 50 17.98 18.27 -1.27
CA ARG A 50 17.67 17.33 -2.36
C ARG A 50 16.17 17.06 -2.50
N ALA A 51 15.32 17.58 -1.61
CA ALA A 51 13.89 17.25 -1.59
C ALA A 51 13.19 17.52 -2.93
N ALA A 52 13.51 18.65 -3.59
CA ALA A 52 12.94 18.98 -4.89
C ALA A 52 13.33 17.97 -5.99
N ALA A 53 14.59 17.53 -6.01
CA ALA A 53 15.07 16.54 -6.98
C ALA A 53 14.41 15.17 -6.77
N TRP A 54 14.21 14.77 -5.52
CA TRP A 54 13.45 13.55 -5.19
C TRP A 54 11.99 13.64 -5.63
N GLN A 55 11.34 14.79 -5.42
CA GLN A 55 9.96 14.99 -5.85
C GLN A 55 9.83 14.84 -7.37
N THR A 56 10.71 15.47 -8.16
CA THR A 56 10.73 15.31 -9.62
C THR A 56 10.86 13.85 -10.03
N LEU A 57 11.80 13.12 -9.42
CA LEU A 57 11.98 11.69 -9.71
C LEU A 57 10.72 10.87 -9.39
N PHE A 58 10.07 11.13 -8.25
CA PHE A 58 8.86 10.41 -7.87
C PHE A 58 7.68 10.74 -8.79
N ASP A 59 7.56 11.98 -9.26
CA ASP A 59 6.53 12.38 -10.22
C ASP A 59 6.73 11.67 -11.57
N ASP A 60 7.98 11.57 -12.04
CA ASP A 60 8.32 10.84 -13.28
C ASP A 60 8.02 9.34 -13.16
N CYS A 61 8.41 8.72 -12.04
CA CYS A 61 8.10 7.32 -11.74
C CYS A 61 6.59 7.07 -11.68
N LEU A 62 5.84 7.97 -11.03
CA LEU A 62 4.38 7.87 -10.95
C LEU A 62 3.73 7.97 -12.34
N ALA A 63 4.19 8.91 -13.18
CA ALA A 63 3.72 9.05 -14.55
C ALA A 63 4.02 7.81 -15.40
N LEU A 64 5.20 7.19 -15.20
CA LEU A 64 5.55 5.93 -15.83
C LEU A 64 4.60 4.80 -15.40
N LEU A 65 4.39 4.63 -14.10
CA LEU A 65 3.50 3.59 -13.56
C LEU A 65 2.06 3.76 -14.05
N ALA A 66 1.53 4.99 -14.01
CA ALA A 66 0.19 5.29 -14.51
C ALA A 66 0.02 4.94 -16.00
N ARG A 67 1.08 5.10 -16.80
CA ARG A 67 1.06 4.74 -18.23
C ARG A 67 1.21 3.24 -18.46
N GLN A 68 2.10 2.56 -17.73
CA GLN A 68 2.45 1.16 -17.99
C GLN A 68 1.53 0.17 -17.28
N ALA A 69 1.01 0.54 -16.11
CA ALA A 69 0.15 -0.29 -15.28
C ALA A 69 -0.98 0.57 -14.69
N PRO A 70 -1.92 1.06 -15.52
CA PRO A 70 -3.04 1.88 -15.07
C PRO A 70 -3.96 1.17 -14.06
N VAL A 71 -3.94 -0.17 -14.08
CA VAL A 71 -4.52 -1.04 -13.06
C VAL A 71 -3.42 -1.99 -12.61
N ILE A 72 -3.22 -2.11 -11.30
CA ILE A 72 -2.28 -3.07 -10.71
C ILE A 72 -3.05 -4.35 -10.44
N GLU A 73 -2.81 -5.37 -11.26
CA GLU A 73 -3.35 -6.71 -11.03
C GLU A 73 -2.62 -7.36 -9.85
N ILE A 74 -3.39 -7.81 -8.86
CA ILE A 74 -2.89 -8.49 -7.67
C ILE A 74 -3.65 -9.81 -7.49
N LYS A 75 -2.99 -10.78 -6.85
CA LYS A 75 -3.62 -12.03 -6.45
C LYS A 75 -4.78 -11.76 -5.46
N PRO A 76 -5.72 -12.72 -5.29
CA PRO A 76 -6.69 -12.66 -4.21
C PRO A 76 -6.04 -12.44 -2.84
N PRO A 77 -6.72 -11.77 -1.90
CA PRO A 77 -6.18 -11.57 -0.55
C PRO A 77 -5.83 -12.90 0.11
N ALA A 78 -4.73 -12.94 0.85
CA ALA A 78 -4.31 -14.13 1.58
C ALA A 78 -3.89 -13.76 3.02
N PHE A 79 -4.20 -14.65 3.96
CA PHE A 79 -3.59 -14.64 5.27
C PHE A 79 -2.21 -15.29 5.18
N CYS A 80 -1.18 -14.51 5.45
CA CYS A 80 0.21 -14.94 5.31
C CYS A 80 0.96 -14.89 6.63
N SER A 81 1.96 -15.77 6.76
CA SER A 81 3.01 -15.64 7.77
C SER A 81 4.30 -15.16 7.14
N PHE A 82 5.11 -14.44 7.90
CA PHE A 82 6.39 -13.93 7.44
C PHE A 82 7.35 -13.82 8.61
N ARG A 83 8.62 -14.10 8.35
CA ARG A 83 9.71 -13.95 9.33
C ARG A 83 10.36 -12.56 9.22
N ASP A 84 10.44 -12.06 8.01
CA ASP A 84 11.07 -10.82 7.60
C ASP A 84 10.30 -10.26 6.39
N MET A 85 10.75 -9.14 5.82
CA MET A 85 10.05 -8.46 4.72
C MET A 85 10.38 -9.03 3.33
N GLU A 86 11.15 -10.12 3.25
CA GLU A 86 11.60 -10.69 1.97
C GLU A 86 10.58 -11.67 1.38
N HIS A 87 9.80 -12.36 2.22
CA HIS A 87 8.81 -13.35 1.75
C HIS A 87 7.58 -13.43 2.65
N PHE A 88 6.41 -13.53 2.01
CA PHE A 88 5.11 -13.71 2.68
C PHE A 88 4.53 -15.07 2.28
N GLU A 89 4.58 -16.04 3.19
CA GLU A 89 4.09 -17.39 2.96
C GLU A 89 2.56 -17.44 3.11
N GLU A 90 1.87 -17.77 2.02
CA GLU A 90 0.41 -17.89 1.97
C GLU A 90 -0.06 -19.09 2.80
N LEU A 91 -0.82 -18.85 3.87
CA LEU A 91 -1.42 -19.90 4.71
C LEU A 91 -2.87 -20.19 4.34
N LEU A 92 -3.60 -19.15 3.94
CA LEU A 92 -5.00 -19.25 3.53
C LEU A 92 -5.32 -18.17 2.50
N VAL A 93 -5.79 -18.56 1.32
CA VAL A 93 -6.33 -17.64 0.31
C VAL A 93 -7.80 -17.36 0.63
N LEU A 94 -8.18 -16.08 0.61
CA LEU A 94 -9.52 -15.60 0.89
C LEU A 94 -10.24 -15.34 -0.43
N GLY A 95 -11.34 -16.06 -0.68
CA GLY A 95 -12.16 -16.00 -1.89
C GLY A 95 -13.64 -15.95 -1.59
#